data_AF-A0A353BUS1-F1
#
_entry.id   AF-A0A353BUS1-F1
#
_cell.length_a   1.000
_cell.length_b   1.000
_cell.length_c   1.000
_cell.angle_alpha   90.00
_cell.angle_beta   90.00
_cell.angle_gamma   90.00
#
_symmetry.space_group_name_H-M   'P 1'
#
loop_
_entity.id
_entity.type
_entity.pdbx_description
1 polymer ?
#
loop_
_entity_poly.entity_id
_entity_poly.type
_entity_poly.pdbx_seq_one_letter_code
_entity_poly.pdbx_strand_id
1 'polypeptide(L)'
;MRVNASDLQNAFGKYLSLTEKEDIVVVKNGKSVAKLVRYAEPDYLLLHEEAKEYKAPRRISYPEYLTLVNSSEQRYELIDGEIYLMASPTLNHQIVVGEIAGHFHNYFKGKRCRSLTAPLDVRLFGYATKFEEDPNVVQPDVIVICDPDKVNGDNKYEGIPTLVVEVLSPSTKGKDMVIKLNLYMKSGIREYWIVDLESKSVLQYSFSEERDIESLNTMKEGGAVQSTIFENLEIQLSELFADI
;
A
#
# COMPACT_ATOMS: atom_id res chain seq x y z
N MET A 1 -28.69 7.56 26.47
CA MET A 1 -29.13 6.61 27.52
C MET A 1 -28.19 5.39 27.62
N ARG A 2 -28.23 4.59 28.69
CA ARG A 2 -27.45 3.34 28.81
C ARG A 2 -28.35 2.10 28.77
N VAL A 3 -27.99 1.09 27.97
CA VAL A 3 -28.79 -0.13 27.77
C VAL A 3 -27.91 -1.38 27.87
N ASN A 4 -28.45 -2.50 28.36
CA ASN A 4 -27.69 -3.75 28.36
C ASN A 4 -27.59 -4.36 26.96
N ALA A 5 -26.48 -5.04 26.68
CA ALA A 5 -26.24 -5.67 25.37
C ALA A 5 -27.34 -6.67 24.97
N SER A 6 -27.87 -7.45 25.92
CA SER A 6 -28.97 -8.38 25.68
C SER A 6 -30.29 -7.67 25.35
N ASP A 7 -30.56 -6.54 26.01
CA ASP A 7 -31.76 -5.74 25.75
C ASP A 7 -31.68 -5.06 24.38
N LEU A 8 -30.48 -4.56 24.01
CA LEU A 8 -30.24 -3.99 22.69
C LEU A 8 -30.47 -5.04 21.59
N GLN A 9 -29.99 -6.28 21.79
CA GLN A 9 -30.17 -7.36 20.82
C GLN A 9 -31.65 -7.70 20.60
N ASN A 10 -32.45 -7.76 21.69
CA ASN A 10 -33.86 -8.15 21.62
C ASN A 10 -34.78 -7.03 21.12
N ALA A 11 -34.39 -5.76 21.28
CA ALA A 11 -35.19 -4.60 20.94
C ALA A 11 -34.45 -3.61 20.02
N PHE A 12 -33.61 -4.11 19.12
CA PHE A 12 -32.69 -3.29 18.33
C PHE A 12 -33.40 -2.17 17.55
N GLY A 13 -34.52 -2.46 16.88
CA GLY A 13 -35.27 -1.47 16.11
C GLY A 13 -35.83 -0.31 16.94
N LYS A 14 -36.22 -0.57 18.20
CA LYS A 14 -36.67 0.47 19.14
C LYS A 14 -35.52 1.41 19.50
N TYR A 15 -34.33 0.86 19.73
CA TYR A 15 -33.16 1.66 20.07
C TYR A 15 -32.64 2.41 18.85
N LEU A 16 -32.72 1.84 17.65
CA LEU A 16 -32.40 2.55 16.41
C LEU A 16 -33.25 3.81 16.24
N SER A 17 -34.57 3.71 16.47
CA SER A 17 -35.48 4.88 16.39
C SER A 17 -35.22 5.92 17.49
N LEU A 18 -34.71 5.52 18.65
CA LEU A 18 -34.32 6.44 19.73
C LEU A 18 -33.02 7.21 19.42
N THR A 19 -32.17 6.71 18.51
CA THR A 19 -30.95 7.43 18.09
C THR A 19 -31.23 8.76 17.38
N GLU A 20 -32.47 9.00 16.94
CA GLU A 20 -32.89 10.31 16.43
C GLU A 20 -32.86 11.41 17.49
N LYS A 21 -32.95 11.05 18.77
CA LYS A 21 -33.06 11.99 19.88
C LYS A 21 -31.82 12.02 20.76
N GLU A 22 -31.19 10.87 20.96
CA GLU A 22 -30.00 10.76 21.80
C GLU A 22 -29.14 9.55 21.46
N ASP A 23 -27.86 9.63 21.79
CA ASP A 23 -26.95 8.49 21.68
C ASP A 23 -27.24 7.41 22.72
N ILE A 24 -27.04 6.16 22.34
CA ILE A 24 -27.29 5.00 23.19
C ILE A 24 -25.97 4.29 23.50
N VAL A 25 -25.62 4.19 24.78
CA VAL A 25 -24.42 3.49 25.25
C VAL A 25 -24.79 2.07 25.67
N VAL A 26 -24.15 1.09 25.05
CA VAL A 26 -24.36 -0.33 25.32
C VAL A 26 -23.43 -0.77 26.42
N VAL A 27 -23.98 -1.43 27.43
CA VAL A 27 -23.28 -1.92 28.61
C VAL A 27 -23.32 -3.45 28.63
N LYS A 28 -22.19 -4.09 28.91
CA LYS A 28 -22.09 -5.53 29.13
C LYS A 28 -21.26 -5.76 30.39
N ASN A 29 -21.79 -6.53 31.34
CA ASN A 29 -21.15 -6.80 32.64
C ASN A 29 -20.71 -5.51 33.35
N GLY A 30 -21.57 -4.49 33.36
CA GLY A 30 -21.31 -3.18 33.99
C GLY A 30 -20.35 -2.26 33.25
N LYS A 31 -19.68 -2.72 32.18
CA LYS A 31 -18.76 -1.91 31.38
C LYS A 31 -19.43 -1.42 30.10
N SER A 32 -19.21 -0.16 29.74
CA SER A 32 -19.60 0.35 28.41
C SER A 32 -18.77 -0.35 27.34
N VAL A 33 -19.41 -0.97 26.37
CA VAL A 33 -18.75 -1.78 25.32
C VAL A 33 -19.00 -1.26 23.91
N ALA A 34 -20.08 -0.52 23.68
CA ALA A 34 -20.39 0.06 22.39
C ALA A 34 -21.26 1.31 22.54
N LYS A 35 -21.39 2.09 21.47
CA LYS A 35 -22.26 3.26 21.38
C LYS A 35 -22.98 3.25 20.04
N LEU A 36 -24.30 3.32 20.06
CA LEU A 36 -25.14 3.47 18.88
C LEU A 36 -25.44 4.95 18.68
N VAL A 37 -25.08 5.47 17.51
CA VAL A 37 -25.27 6.88 17.13
C VAL A 37 -26.01 6.92 15.79
N ARG A 38 -26.81 7.96 15.57
CA ARG A 38 -27.43 8.18 14.27
C ARG A 38 -26.33 8.49 13.25
N TYR A 39 -26.35 7.80 12.12
CA TYR A 39 -25.51 8.14 10.98
C TYR A 39 -26.20 9.25 10.18
N ALA A 40 -25.50 10.36 9.95
CA ALA A 40 -25.91 11.42 9.03
C ALA A 40 -24.88 11.48 7.90
N GLU A 41 -25.33 11.53 6.65
CA GLU A 41 -24.43 11.82 5.53
C GLU A 41 -23.79 13.20 5.73
N PRO A 42 -22.47 13.34 5.64
CA PRO A 42 -21.84 14.65 5.84
C PRO A 42 -22.01 15.53 4.60
N ASP A 43 -22.76 16.63 4.74
CA ASP A 43 -22.64 17.80 3.87
C ASP A 43 -21.33 18.52 4.20
N TYR A 44 -20.43 18.66 3.21
CA TYR A 44 -19.13 19.30 3.40
C TYR A 44 -19.29 20.80 3.70
N LEU A 45 -18.98 21.22 4.93
CA LEU A 45 -18.65 22.60 5.27
C LEU A 45 -17.43 22.63 6.20
N LEU A 46 -16.35 23.27 5.76
CA LEU A 46 -15.09 23.44 6.50
C LEU A 46 -15.31 24.16 7.84
N LEU A 47 -14.94 23.51 8.96
CA LEU A 47 -14.78 24.11 10.29
C LEU A 47 -13.50 23.56 10.94
N HIS A 48 -12.62 24.45 11.40
CA HIS A 48 -11.51 24.12 12.29
C HIS A 48 -12.06 23.52 13.60
N GLU A 49 -11.56 22.36 14.01
CA GLU A 49 -11.79 21.80 15.35
C GLU A 49 -10.45 21.41 16.00
N GLU A 50 -10.28 21.83 17.26
CA GLU A 50 -9.14 21.50 18.12
C GLU A 50 -8.85 20.00 18.12
N ALA A 51 -7.57 19.64 18.02
CA ALA A 51 -7.12 18.26 17.89
C ALA A 51 -7.63 17.40 19.06
N LYS A 52 -8.56 16.49 18.77
CA LYS A 52 -8.76 15.29 19.59
C LYS A 52 -7.40 14.61 19.72
N GLU A 53 -6.98 14.26 20.93
CA GLU A 53 -5.81 13.42 21.17
C GLU A 53 -5.98 12.10 20.42
N TYR A 54 -5.46 12.03 19.20
CA TYR A 54 -5.19 10.78 18.52
C TYR A 54 -4.13 10.07 19.37
N LYS A 55 -4.51 9.00 20.08
CA LYS A 55 -3.51 8.05 20.56
C LYS A 55 -2.81 7.53 19.32
N ALA A 56 -1.55 7.97 19.13
CA ALA A 56 -0.75 7.55 18.00
C ALA A 56 -0.79 6.02 17.91
N PRO A 57 -1.04 5.43 16.73
CA PRO A 57 -0.91 4.00 16.55
C PRO A 57 0.48 3.57 17.04
N ARG A 58 0.55 2.46 17.78
CA ARG A 58 1.83 1.97 18.30
C ARG A 58 2.72 1.65 17.10
N ARG A 59 3.75 2.48 16.90
CA ARG A 59 4.81 2.20 15.96
C ARG A 59 5.68 1.07 16.50
N ILE A 60 6.11 0.16 15.64
CA ILE A 60 6.98 -0.94 15.99
C ILE A 60 8.31 -0.83 15.25
N SER A 61 9.35 -1.36 15.88
CA SER A 61 10.69 -1.45 15.32
C SER A 61 10.83 -2.62 14.35
N TYR A 62 11.87 -2.62 13.52
CA TYR A 62 12.18 -3.74 12.63
C TYR A 62 12.35 -5.10 13.37
N PRO A 63 13.04 -5.19 14.54
CA PRO A 63 13.08 -6.44 15.31
C PRO A 63 11.71 -6.92 15.81
N GLU A 64 10.83 -6.01 16.21
CA GLU A 64 9.45 -6.36 16.59
C GLU A 64 8.66 -6.89 15.38
N TYR A 65 8.86 -6.31 14.20
CA TYR A 65 8.29 -6.81 12.95
C TYR A 65 8.79 -8.20 12.59
N LEU A 66 10.10 -8.45 12.69
CA LEU A 66 10.66 -9.79 12.48
C LEU A 66 10.04 -10.81 13.43
N THR A 67 9.79 -10.42 14.69
CA THR A 67 9.09 -11.28 15.65
C THR A 67 7.65 -11.57 15.19
N LEU A 68 6.93 -10.55 14.72
CA LEU A 68 5.57 -10.70 14.20
C LEU A 68 5.51 -11.66 13.01
N VAL A 69 6.29 -11.40 11.94
CA VAL A 69 6.23 -12.21 10.71
C VAL A 69 6.73 -13.64 10.91
N ASN A 70 7.68 -13.86 11.83
CA ASN A 70 8.13 -15.22 12.16
C ASN A 70 7.09 -16.01 13.00
N SER A 71 6.08 -15.33 13.54
CA SER A 71 5.04 -15.92 14.40
C SER A 71 3.67 -16.04 13.72
N SER A 72 3.56 -15.62 12.45
CA SER A 72 2.31 -15.51 11.72
C SER A 72 2.48 -15.98 10.27
N GLU A 73 1.47 -16.67 9.75
CA GLU A 73 1.39 -17.05 8.33
C GLU A 73 0.82 -15.90 7.45
N GLN A 74 0.46 -14.77 8.06
CA GLN A 74 -0.03 -13.60 7.34
C GLN A 74 1.13 -12.77 6.78
N ARG A 75 0.87 -12.08 5.66
CA ARG A 75 1.85 -11.16 5.05
C ARG A 75 1.61 -9.75 5.55
N TYR A 76 2.70 -9.06 5.91
CA TYR A 76 2.65 -7.71 6.42
C TYR A 76 3.71 -6.83 5.77
N GLU A 77 3.33 -5.59 5.48
CA GLU A 77 4.27 -4.51 5.23
C GLU A 77 4.46 -3.67 6.50
N LEU A 78 5.63 -3.08 6.64
CA LEU A 78 5.99 -2.15 7.70
C LEU A 78 6.35 -0.81 7.05
N ILE A 79 5.52 0.22 7.28
CA ILE A 79 5.75 1.55 6.72
C ILE A 79 5.75 2.58 7.85
N ASP A 80 6.85 3.30 8.02
CA ASP A 80 7.08 4.30 9.08
C ASP A 80 6.74 3.79 10.50
N GLY A 81 6.97 2.49 10.73
CA GLY A 81 6.69 1.81 11.99
C GLY A 81 5.26 1.29 12.12
N GLU A 82 4.38 1.50 11.14
CA GLU A 82 3.01 1.01 11.13
C GLU A 82 2.89 -0.30 10.33
N ILE A 83 2.06 -1.22 10.82
CA ILE A 83 1.85 -2.53 10.20
C ILE A 83 0.63 -2.52 9.30
N TYR A 84 0.83 -2.98 8.07
CA TYR A 84 -0.22 -3.13 7.07
C TYR A 84 -0.37 -4.61 6.75
N LEU A 85 -1.53 -5.17 7.07
CA LEU A 85 -1.87 -6.55 6.70
C LEU A 85 -2.21 -6.59 5.21
N MET A 86 -1.53 -7.45 4.46
CA MET A 86 -1.79 -7.63 3.04
C MET A 86 -2.93 -8.61 2.79
N ALA A 87 -3.83 -8.25 1.88
CA ALA A 87 -4.82 -9.17 1.35
C ALA A 87 -4.20 -10.13 0.30
N SER A 88 -4.91 -11.21 0.01
CA SER A 88 -4.59 -12.04 -1.15
C SER A 88 -4.99 -11.32 -2.44
N PRO A 89 -4.15 -11.32 -3.49
CA PRO A 89 -4.48 -10.69 -4.76
C PRO A 89 -5.61 -11.42 -5.48
N THR A 90 -6.32 -10.70 -6.35
CA THR A 90 -7.35 -11.29 -7.23
C THR A 90 -6.72 -11.95 -8.46
N LEU A 91 -7.52 -12.71 -9.24
CA LEU A 91 -7.04 -13.31 -10.48
C LEU A 91 -6.54 -12.26 -11.48
N ASN A 92 -7.34 -11.22 -11.76
CA ASN A 92 -6.98 -10.17 -12.72
C ASN A 92 -5.71 -9.43 -12.30
N HIS A 93 -5.51 -9.22 -10.99
CA HIS A 93 -4.27 -8.69 -10.45
C HIS A 93 -3.07 -9.57 -10.82
N GLN A 94 -3.17 -10.89 -10.58
CA GLN A 94 -2.08 -11.81 -10.90
C GLN A 94 -1.80 -11.93 -12.39
N ILE A 95 -2.82 -11.85 -13.25
CA ILE A 95 -2.64 -11.83 -14.71
C ILE A 95 -1.78 -10.62 -15.11
N VAL A 96 -2.17 -9.41 -14.69
CA VAL A 96 -1.46 -8.17 -15.03
C VAL A 96 -0.04 -8.15 -14.47
N VAL A 97 0.17 -8.62 -13.23
CA VAL A 97 1.52 -8.78 -12.67
C VAL A 97 2.36 -9.75 -13.51
N GLY A 98 1.76 -10.84 -13.99
CA GLY A 98 2.40 -11.81 -14.87
C GLY A 98 2.85 -11.21 -16.20
N GLU A 99 1.99 -10.40 -16.85
CA GLU A 99 2.33 -9.70 -18.09
C GLU A 99 3.51 -8.75 -17.88
N ILE A 100 3.46 -7.88 -16.86
CA ILE A 100 4.56 -6.96 -16.54
C ILE A 100 5.86 -7.74 -16.30
N ALA A 101 5.78 -8.80 -15.51
CA ALA A 101 6.94 -9.63 -15.20
C ALA A 101 7.53 -10.29 -16.45
N GLY A 102 6.70 -10.76 -17.39
CA GLY A 102 7.13 -11.32 -18.67
C GLY A 102 7.88 -10.31 -19.54
N HIS A 103 7.30 -9.12 -19.73
CA HIS A 103 7.95 -8.02 -20.47
C HIS A 103 9.28 -7.63 -19.83
N PHE A 104 9.29 -7.43 -18.51
CA PHE A 104 10.50 -7.04 -17.79
C PHE A 104 11.56 -8.14 -17.83
N HIS A 105 11.19 -9.40 -17.64
CA HIS A 105 12.12 -10.53 -17.69
C HIS A 105 12.83 -10.58 -19.04
N ASN A 106 12.08 -10.46 -20.14
CA ASN A 106 12.65 -10.45 -21.48
C ASN A 106 13.59 -9.26 -21.69
N TYR A 107 13.19 -8.06 -21.24
CA TYR A 107 14.01 -6.86 -21.37
C TYR A 107 15.31 -6.93 -20.54
N PHE A 108 15.28 -7.48 -19.33
CA PHE A 108 16.43 -7.54 -18.42
C PHE A 108 17.31 -8.78 -18.61
N LYS A 109 16.93 -9.71 -19.50
CA LYS A 109 17.71 -10.92 -19.77
C LYS A 109 19.13 -10.57 -20.23
N GLY A 110 20.12 -11.08 -19.50
CA GLY A 110 21.54 -10.84 -19.78
C GLY A 110 22.06 -9.45 -19.39
N LYS A 111 21.25 -8.61 -18.75
CA LYS A 111 21.66 -7.29 -18.23
C LYS A 111 22.08 -7.39 -16.76
N ARG A 112 22.69 -6.32 -16.25
CA ARG A 112 23.07 -6.20 -14.83
C ARG A 112 21.84 -6.20 -13.90
N CYS A 113 20.79 -5.47 -14.30
CA CYS A 113 19.55 -5.38 -13.53
C CYS A 113 18.68 -6.62 -13.74
N ARG A 114 17.77 -6.89 -12.80
CA ARG A 114 16.77 -7.96 -12.90
C ARG A 114 15.43 -7.52 -12.34
N SER A 115 14.34 -8.04 -12.91
CA SER A 115 13.01 -7.92 -12.34
C SER A 115 12.69 -9.09 -11.39
N LEU A 116 11.91 -8.80 -10.36
CA LEU A 116 11.41 -9.74 -9.36
C LEU A 116 9.95 -9.40 -9.05
N THR A 117 9.17 -10.37 -8.59
CA THR A 117 7.76 -10.19 -8.22
C THR A 117 7.52 -10.55 -6.75
N ALA A 118 6.42 -10.05 -6.19
CA ALA A 118 5.93 -10.52 -4.90
C ALA A 118 5.58 -12.03 -4.93
N PRO A 119 5.62 -12.74 -3.78
CA PRO A 119 6.05 -12.26 -2.46
C PRO A 119 7.58 -12.14 -2.36
N LEU A 120 8.05 -10.96 -1.96
CA LEU A 120 9.45 -10.69 -1.66
C LEU A 120 9.52 -9.47 -0.72
N ASP A 121 10.04 -9.68 0.48
CA ASP A 121 10.30 -8.56 1.39
C ASP A 121 11.44 -7.69 0.86
N VAL A 122 11.17 -6.40 0.72
CA VAL A 122 12.13 -5.36 0.35
C VAL A 122 12.31 -4.47 1.56
N ARG A 123 13.43 -4.65 2.27
CA ARG A 123 13.83 -3.72 3.33
C ARG A 123 14.50 -2.52 2.67
N LEU A 124 13.85 -1.35 2.75
CA LEU A 124 14.34 -0.13 2.13
C LEU A 124 15.52 0.43 2.94
N PHE A 125 16.73 0.13 2.48
CA PHE A 125 17.98 0.45 3.17
C PHE A 125 18.98 1.12 2.23
N GLY A 126 19.47 2.31 2.57
CA GLY A 126 20.48 3.01 1.76
C GLY A 126 20.78 4.43 2.23
N TYR A 127 21.75 5.10 1.59
CA TYR A 127 22.16 6.48 1.94
C TYR A 127 21.00 7.49 1.93
N ALA A 128 19.92 7.18 1.19
CA ALA A 128 18.75 8.02 1.11
C ALA A 128 17.82 7.88 2.33
N THR A 129 17.63 6.68 2.86
CA THR A 129 16.87 6.47 4.10
C THR A 129 17.78 6.85 5.26
N LYS A 130 17.48 7.96 5.95
CA LYS A 130 18.44 8.67 6.80
C LYS A 130 18.97 7.89 8.01
N PHE A 131 18.58 6.64 8.26
CA PHE A 131 18.94 5.94 9.50
C PHE A 131 19.04 4.42 9.29
N GLU A 132 20.04 3.79 9.92
CA GLU A 132 20.08 2.34 10.19
C GLU A 132 18.81 1.84 10.91
N GLU A 133 18.05 2.75 11.51
CA GLU A 133 16.84 2.52 12.31
C GLU A 133 15.53 2.63 11.52
N ASP A 134 15.55 2.87 10.21
CA ASP A 134 14.32 2.94 9.42
C ASP A 134 13.64 1.56 9.34
N PRO A 135 12.42 1.39 9.88
CA PRO A 135 11.73 0.11 9.91
C PRO A 135 11.12 -0.29 8.57
N ASN A 136 11.24 0.51 7.50
CA ASN A 136 10.50 0.29 6.26
C ASN A 136 10.79 -1.06 5.56
N VAL A 137 9.76 -1.91 5.47
CA VAL A 137 9.74 -3.19 4.73
C VAL A 137 8.46 -3.26 3.90
N VAL A 138 8.59 -3.36 2.59
CA VAL A 138 7.46 -3.42 1.65
C VAL A 138 7.50 -4.69 0.82
N GLN A 139 6.38 -5.06 0.20
CA GLN A 139 6.28 -6.16 -0.76
C GLN A 139 5.59 -5.67 -2.04
N PRO A 140 6.28 -4.91 -2.91
CA PRO A 140 5.70 -4.43 -4.15
C PRO A 140 5.46 -5.57 -5.13
N ASP A 141 4.47 -5.43 -5.99
CA ASP A 141 4.08 -6.50 -6.93
C ASP A 141 5.19 -6.84 -7.92
N VAL A 142 5.87 -5.81 -8.46
CA VAL A 142 7.04 -5.96 -9.31
C VAL A 142 8.10 -4.94 -8.91
N ILE A 143 9.36 -5.38 -8.84
CA ILE A 143 10.51 -4.51 -8.62
C ILE A 143 11.58 -4.77 -9.68
N VAL A 144 12.41 -3.76 -9.95
CA VAL A 144 13.65 -3.90 -10.71
C VAL A 144 14.82 -3.47 -9.82
N ILE A 145 15.74 -4.39 -9.57
CA ILE A 145 16.96 -4.13 -8.81
C ILE A 145 18.17 -4.11 -9.75
N CYS A 146 19.10 -3.20 -9.50
CA CYS A 146 20.30 -3.01 -10.33
C CYS A 146 21.58 -3.17 -9.51
N ASP A 147 21.48 -3.61 -8.26
CA ASP A 147 22.47 -3.67 -7.19
C ASP A 147 22.38 -5.02 -6.47
N PRO A 148 22.67 -6.13 -7.18
CA PRO A 148 22.53 -7.47 -6.62
C PRO A 148 23.43 -7.73 -5.40
N ASP A 149 24.44 -6.89 -5.17
CA ASP A 149 25.29 -6.87 -3.98
C ASP A 149 24.55 -6.46 -2.69
N LYS A 150 23.32 -5.93 -2.79
CA LYS A 150 22.42 -5.64 -1.66
C LYS A 150 21.62 -6.85 -1.16
N VAL A 151 21.85 -8.03 -1.72
CA VAL A 151 21.32 -9.27 -1.17
C VAL A 151 22.24 -9.75 -0.05
N ASN A 152 21.70 -9.90 1.16
CA ASN A 152 22.44 -10.29 2.35
C ASN A 152 22.73 -11.82 2.39
N GLY A 153 23.45 -12.27 3.42
CA GLY A 153 23.82 -13.68 3.60
C GLY A 153 22.64 -14.65 3.75
N ASP A 154 21.46 -14.15 4.13
CA ASP A 154 20.21 -14.90 4.26
C ASP A 154 19.37 -14.86 2.98
N ASN A 155 19.94 -14.40 1.86
CA ASN A 155 19.27 -14.25 0.57
C ASN A 155 18.06 -13.29 0.60
N LYS A 156 18.12 -12.27 1.47
CA LYS A 156 17.13 -11.19 1.55
C LYS A 156 17.67 -9.92 0.91
N TYR A 157 16.81 -9.15 0.25
CA TYR A 157 17.19 -7.91 -0.39
C TYR A 157 17.04 -6.72 0.59
N GLU A 158 18.14 -6.02 0.84
CA GLU A 158 18.22 -4.83 1.70
C GLU A 158 18.82 -3.65 0.92
N GLY A 159 17.98 -2.98 0.15
CA GLY A 159 18.39 -1.98 -0.82
C GLY A 159 17.23 -1.13 -1.33
N ILE A 160 17.49 -0.31 -2.34
CA ILE A 160 16.50 0.59 -2.94
C ILE A 160 16.28 0.15 -4.39
N PRO A 161 15.12 -0.45 -4.74
CA PRO A 161 14.83 -0.80 -6.13
C PRO A 161 14.92 0.43 -7.04
N THR A 162 15.37 0.23 -8.27
CA THR A 162 15.41 1.32 -9.25
C THR A 162 14.01 1.69 -9.74
N LEU A 163 13.18 0.67 -9.98
CA LEU A 163 11.80 0.82 -10.43
C LEU A 163 10.89 -0.08 -9.59
N VAL A 164 9.73 0.44 -9.19
CA VAL A 164 8.68 -0.29 -8.50
C VAL A 164 7.37 -0.20 -9.27
N VAL A 165 6.59 -1.28 -9.32
CA VAL A 165 5.24 -1.31 -9.86
C VAL A 165 4.27 -1.86 -8.80
N GLU A 166 3.15 -1.18 -8.62
CA GLU A 166 2.03 -1.60 -7.78
C GLU A 166 0.78 -1.73 -8.65
N VAL A 167 0.09 -2.86 -8.56
CA VAL A 167 -1.16 -3.13 -9.27
C VAL A 167 -2.32 -2.95 -8.29
N LEU A 168 -3.14 -1.93 -8.53
CA LEU A 168 -4.22 -1.59 -7.62
C LEU A 168 -5.31 -2.65 -7.61
N SER A 169 -5.70 -3.05 -6.41
CA SER A 169 -6.92 -3.80 -6.17
C SER A 169 -7.97 -2.88 -5.51
N PRO A 170 -9.28 -3.16 -5.65
CA PRO A 170 -10.35 -2.33 -5.07
C PRO A 170 -10.22 -2.09 -3.56
N SER A 171 -9.56 -2.98 -2.84
CA SER A 171 -9.45 -2.96 -1.37
C SER A 171 -8.40 -1.99 -0.80
N THR A 172 -7.47 -1.46 -1.60
CA THR A 172 -6.27 -0.72 -1.11
C THR A 172 -6.09 0.67 -1.73
N LYS A 173 -6.94 1.03 -2.70
CA LYS A 173 -6.75 2.15 -3.65
C LYS A 173 -6.48 3.53 -3.02
N GLY A 174 -7.19 3.92 -1.95
CA GLY A 174 -7.20 5.32 -1.51
C GLY A 174 -6.08 5.74 -0.55
N LYS A 175 -5.78 4.92 0.47
CA LYS A 175 -4.81 5.26 1.53
C LYS A 175 -3.40 4.77 1.21
N ASP A 176 -3.29 3.61 0.56
CA ASP A 176 -1.99 2.97 0.34
C ASP A 176 -1.21 3.68 -0.78
N MET A 177 -1.90 4.24 -1.78
CA MET A 177 -1.27 5.00 -2.87
C MET A 177 -0.51 6.24 -2.36
N VAL A 178 -1.06 6.99 -1.39
CA VAL A 178 -0.42 8.20 -0.86
C VAL A 178 0.76 7.85 0.03
N ILE A 179 0.61 6.81 0.86
CA ILE A 179 1.65 6.37 1.79
C ILE A 179 2.86 5.84 1.02
N LYS A 180 2.63 4.90 0.10
CA LYS A 180 3.71 4.29 -0.70
C LYS A 180 4.35 5.28 -1.66
N LEU A 181 3.59 6.18 -2.30
CA LEU A 181 4.18 7.23 -3.14
C LEU A 181 5.19 8.08 -2.35
N ASN A 182 4.80 8.55 -1.17
CA ASN A 182 5.69 9.34 -0.32
C ASN A 182 6.90 8.55 0.16
N LEU A 183 6.69 7.29 0.55
CA LEU A 183 7.77 6.39 0.95
C LEU A 183 8.78 6.21 -0.18
N TYR A 184 8.31 5.83 -1.38
CA TYR A 184 9.17 5.50 -2.51
C TYR A 184 9.96 6.70 -3.01
N MET A 185 9.30 7.86 -3.14
CA MET A 185 9.94 9.12 -3.46
C MET A 185 11.08 9.45 -2.48
N LYS A 186 10.80 9.40 -1.16
CA LYS A 186 11.81 9.70 -0.12
C LYS A 186 12.91 8.65 0.01
N SER A 187 12.65 7.42 -0.41
CA SER A 187 13.60 6.30 -0.33
C SER A 187 14.66 6.33 -1.43
N GLY A 188 14.45 7.13 -2.49
CA GLY A 188 15.36 7.21 -3.64
C GLY A 188 15.10 6.17 -4.73
N ILE A 189 13.90 5.58 -4.75
CA ILE A 189 13.39 4.90 -5.96
C ILE A 189 13.36 5.95 -7.06
N ARG A 190 13.71 5.58 -8.30
CA ARG A 190 13.79 6.53 -9.42
C ARG A 190 12.55 6.53 -10.29
N GLU A 191 11.83 5.41 -10.32
CA GLU A 191 10.61 5.28 -11.11
C GLU A 191 9.56 4.42 -10.40
N TYR A 192 8.31 4.88 -10.41
CA TYR A 192 7.21 4.20 -9.74
C TYR A 192 5.96 4.18 -10.61
N TRP A 193 5.46 2.98 -10.90
CA TRP A 193 4.26 2.76 -11.69
C TRP A 193 3.11 2.29 -10.81
N ILE A 194 1.94 2.85 -11.07
CA ILE A 194 0.68 2.43 -10.45
C ILE A 194 -0.26 2.00 -11.56
N VAL A 195 -0.62 0.73 -11.56
CA VAL A 195 -1.50 0.13 -12.57
C VAL A 195 -2.91 0.02 -11.99
N ASP A 196 -3.88 0.70 -12.59
CA ASP A 196 -5.28 0.65 -12.18
C ASP A 196 -6.07 -0.28 -13.08
N LEU A 197 -6.48 -1.42 -12.52
CA LEU A 197 -7.26 -2.44 -13.21
C LEU A 197 -8.67 -1.97 -13.60
N GLU A 198 -9.26 -1.04 -12.82
CA GLU A 198 -10.63 -0.57 -13.06
C GLU A 198 -10.68 0.40 -14.23
N SER A 199 -9.75 1.36 -14.25
CA SER A 199 -9.66 2.36 -15.31
C SER A 199 -8.77 1.96 -16.49
N LYS A 200 -8.17 0.75 -16.44
CA LYS A 200 -7.21 0.22 -17.42
C LYS A 200 -6.16 1.28 -17.79
N SER A 201 -5.53 1.84 -16.76
CA SER A 201 -4.56 2.92 -16.90
C SER A 201 -3.31 2.68 -16.07
N VAL A 202 -2.24 3.37 -16.44
CA VAL A 202 -0.97 3.37 -15.70
C VAL A 202 -0.62 4.80 -15.35
N LEU A 203 -0.39 5.08 -14.08
CA LEU A 203 0.25 6.31 -13.61
C LEU A 203 1.74 6.03 -13.42
N GLN A 204 2.59 6.82 -14.06
CA GLN A 204 4.04 6.71 -13.93
C GLN A 204 4.58 7.97 -13.28
N TYR A 205 5.30 7.79 -12.18
CA TYR A 205 6.12 8.79 -11.53
C TYR A 205 7.59 8.53 -11.85
N SER A 206 8.32 9.60 -12.20
CA SER A 206 9.78 9.61 -12.11
C SER A 206 10.20 10.56 -10.98
N PHE A 207 11.30 10.25 -10.32
CA PHE A 207 11.81 11.02 -9.20
C PHE A 207 13.22 11.50 -9.46
N SER A 208 13.50 12.76 -9.10
CA SER A 208 14.84 13.34 -9.23
C SER A 208 15.78 12.85 -8.12
N GLU A 209 17.08 13.17 -8.24
CA GLU A 209 18.07 12.85 -7.19
C GLU A 209 17.77 13.59 -5.87
N GLU A 210 17.11 14.76 -5.94
CA GLU A 210 16.63 15.53 -4.80
C GLU A 210 15.37 14.95 -4.15
N ARG A 211 14.80 13.88 -4.73
CA ARG A 211 13.61 13.15 -4.23
C ARG A 211 12.33 13.96 -4.33
N ASP A 212 12.22 14.70 -5.42
CA ASP A 212 10.98 15.34 -5.84
C ASP A 212 10.41 14.61 -7.06
N ILE A 213 9.13 14.84 -7.34
CA ILE A 213 8.50 14.34 -8.57
C ILE A 213 9.09 15.12 -9.75
N GLU A 214 9.80 14.42 -10.63
CA GLU A 214 10.34 14.98 -11.86
C GLU A 214 9.30 14.96 -12.99
N SER A 215 8.58 13.85 -13.14
CA SER A 215 7.46 13.74 -14.07
C SER A 215 6.33 12.88 -13.53
N LEU A 216 5.11 13.21 -13.94
CA LEU A 216 3.90 12.40 -13.73
C LEU A 216 3.19 12.23 -15.08
N ASN A 217 3.13 10.99 -15.56
CA ASN A 217 2.42 10.63 -16.79
C ASN A 217 1.25 9.71 -16.47
N THR A 218 0.17 9.85 -17.22
CA THR A 218 -0.96 8.92 -17.18
C THR A 218 -1.20 8.36 -18.56
N MET A 219 -1.09 7.04 -18.68
CA MET A 219 -1.31 6.30 -19.91
C MET A 219 -2.65 5.59 -19.78
N LYS A 220 -3.45 5.68 -20.84
CA LYS A 220 -4.76 5.03 -20.94
C LYS A 220 -4.76 4.07 -22.12
N GLU A 221 -5.85 3.34 -22.26
CA GLU A 221 -6.09 2.39 -23.34
C GLU A 221 -5.69 2.95 -24.72
N GLY A 222 -4.93 2.16 -25.48
CA GLY A 222 -4.34 2.53 -26.77
C GLY A 222 -2.98 3.23 -26.70
N GLY A 223 -2.48 3.58 -25.51
CA GLY A 223 -1.13 4.08 -25.28
C GLY A 223 -0.13 3.01 -24.84
N ALA A 224 1.12 3.43 -24.64
CA ALA A 224 2.20 2.61 -24.09
C ALA A 224 2.80 3.29 -22.86
N VAL A 225 3.20 2.51 -21.86
CA VAL A 225 4.07 2.97 -20.78
C VAL A 225 5.52 2.72 -21.18
N GLN A 226 6.33 3.77 -21.24
CA GLN A 226 7.76 3.69 -21.52
C GLN A 226 8.55 4.16 -20.30
N SER A 227 9.51 3.35 -19.84
CA SER A 227 10.34 3.70 -18.71
C SER A 227 11.19 4.94 -18.97
N THR A 228 11.23 5.85 -17.99
CA THR A 228 12.11 7.03 -18.06
C THR A 228 13.56 6.70 -17.71
N ILE A 229 13.78 5.60 -16.99
CA ILE A 229 15.10 5.17 -16.52
C ILE A 229 15.74 4.11 -17.44
N PHE A 230 14.92 3.23 -18.01
CA PHE A 230 15.38 2.12 -18.83
C PHE A 230 15.02 2.35 -20.29
N GLU A 231 16.01 2.77 -21.07
CA GLU A 231 15.84 3.06 -22.49
C GLU A 231 15.23 1.86 -23.24
N ASN A 232 14.19 2.10 -24.04
CA ASN A 232 13.46 1.10 -24.82
C ASN A 232 12.73 0.02 -23.98
N LEU A 233 12.57 0.20 -22.66
CA LEU A 233 11.61 -0.60 -21.89
C LEU A 233 10.22 0.03 -22.06
N GLU A 234 9.40 -0.60 -22.88
CA GLU A 234 8.05 -0.14 -23.20
C GLU A 234 7.07 -1.31 -23.11
N ILE A 235 5.86 -1.05 -22.60
CA ILE A 235 4.75 -2.01 -22.58
C ILE A 235 3.51 -1.32 -23.15
N GLN A 236 2.90 -1.92 -24.17
CA GLN A 236 1.62 -1.45 -24.69
C GLN A 236 0.50 -1.79 -23.70
N LEU A 237 -0.36 -0.81 -23.38
CA LEU A 237 -1.45 -1.06 -22.43
C LEU A 237 -2.46 -2.09 -22.97
N SER A 238 -2.57 -2.22 -24.30
CA SER A 238 -3.37 -3.27 -24.93
C SER A 238 -2.84 -4.68 -24.67
N GLU A 239 -1.52 -4.83 -24.48
CA GLU A 239 -0.89 -6.11 -24.12
C GLU A 239 -1.07 -6.35 -22.61
N LEU A 240 -0.81 -5.31 -21.81
CA LEU A 240 -0.93 -5.36 -20.35
C LEU A 240 -2.32 -5.80 -19.85
N PHE A 241 -3.37 -5.36 -20.53
CA PHE A 241 -4.76 -5.63 -20.15
C PHE A 241 -5.48 -6.58 -21.11
N ALA A 242 -4.75 -7.31 -21.97
CA ALA A 242 -5.33 -8.14 -23.03
C ALA A 242 -6.31 -9.20 -22.50
N ASP A 243 -6.02 -9.76 -21.32
CA ASP A 243 -6.71 -10.91 -20.75
C ASP A 243 -7.70 -10.56 -19.62
N ILE A 244 -8.05 -9.28 -19.43
CA ILE A 244 -8.96 -8.83 -18.36
C ILE A 244 -10.02 -7.79 -18.78
#